data_AF-A0A7X7MU43-F1
#
_entry.id   AF-A0A7X7MU43-F1
#
_cell.length_a   1.000
_cell.length_b   1.000
_cell.length_c   1.000
_cell.angle_alpha   90.00
_cell.angle_beta   90.00
_cell.angle_gamma   90.00
#
_symmetry.space_group_name_H-M   'P 1'
#
loop_
_entity.id
_entity.type
_entity.pdbx_description
1 polymer ?
#
loop_
_entity_poly.entity_id
_entity_poly.type
_entity_poly.pdbx_seq_one_letter_code
_entity_poly.pdbx_strand_id
1 'polypeptide(L)'
;MVLRSFGEKEEADRCLLCEDAPCTQHCSRGMKPDRLIRSVYFCNERGAADSIAQISCLDCDAPCEKACILQNKTKPIEIKKILCSLEEVKKTLDVVNCKSVDLSCSLCGVPMENPFLLSSSVVASNYEMCAKAFEQGFAGAAFKTICTFEQHEASPRFSMLRGRDHAFYGFKNIEQLSGHQVEEDLDTFRRLKADYPTKVIVASIMGQNEQEWTELASACEEAGADVIECNFSCPNMEDRDLGVTIGQSPELIERFTRAVRRGCSIPILAKMTPNITDMVPCAVAAKRGGADGIAAINTIQSITGVNLDTLTPDPSVKGKSFVGGYSGVAVKPIALRFISDLAKCEELKGLHISGMGGIETWQDALEFILLGAGSLQLTTAVMQYGYRVIDDLLDGMAYYLAERGISRISDLVGASTDNIVSGNELERDTILFPKFHKDLCIGCGRCYISCYDGGHQAIQFDQNARYPKLDGKKCVGCHLCRLVCPADAIGVVKKRISIK
;
A
#
# COMPACT_ATOMS: atom_id res chain seq x y z
N MET A 1 -7.42 -13.00 -17.30
CA MET A 1 -6.31 -12.04 -17.18
C MET A 1 -6.16 -11.40 -18.54
N VAL A 2 -6.76 -10.22 -18.72
CA VAL A 2 -6.73 -9.49 -19.99
C VAL A 2 -5.26 -9.27 -20.35
N LEU A 3 -4.90 -9.66 -21.57
CA LEU A 3 -3.56 -9.50 -22.13
C LEU A 3 -3.21 -8.02 -22.08
N ARG A 4 -2.35 -7.66 -21.12
CA ARG A 4 -1.78 -6.32 -20.99
C ARG A 4 -0.98 -6.04 -22.24
N SER A 5 -1.36 -5.03 -23.00
CA SER A 5 -0.42 -4.43 -23.94
C SER A 5 0.61 -3.67 -23.10
N PHE A 6 1.79 -4.28 -22.99
CA PHE A 6 2.93 -3.79 -22.20
C PHE A 6 3.17 -2.28 -22.37
N GLY A 7 2.94 -1.74 -23.56
CA GLY A 7 3.23 -0.35 -23.90
C GLY A 7 2.19 0.70 -23.46
N GLU A 8 1.04 0.32 -22.88
CA GLU A 8 0.03 1.30 -22.42
C GLU A 8 0.18 1.63 -20.95
N LYS A 9 0.40 0.61 -20.12
CA LYS A 9 0.73 0.82 -18.71
C LYS A 9 2.03 1.60 -18.59
N GLU A 10 3.04 1.23 -19.38
CA GLU A 10 4.30 2.00 -19.47
C GLU A 10 4.06 3.47 -19.87
N GLU A 11 3.08 3.73 -20.73
CA GLU A 11 2.75 5.10 -21.13
C GLU A 11 2.01 5.86 -20.01
N ALA A 12 1.08 5.21 -19.30
CA ALA A 12 0.41 5.80 -18.14
C ALA A 12 1.39 6.07 -16.99
N ASP A 13 2.36 5.17 -16.74
CA ASP A 13 3.38 5.27 -15.69
C ASP A 13 4.30 6.49 -15.87
N ARG A 14 4.37 7.06 -17.09
CA ARG A 14 5.08 8.32 -17.38
C ARG A 14 4.30 9.56 -16.94
N CYS A 15 3.01 9.44 -16.64
CA CYS A 15 2.17 10.57 -16.27
C CYS A 15 2.67 11.20 -14.96
N LEU A 16 2.74 12.53 -14.94
CA LEU A 16 3.14 13.29 -13.75
C LEU A 16 2.01 13.39 -12.70
N LEU A 17 0.81 12.88 -13.02
CA LEU A 17 -0.38 12.97 -12.19
C LEU A 17 -0.61 14.40 -11.68
N CYS A 18 -0.66 15.37 -12.58
CA CYS A 18 -0.76 16.79 -12.20
C CYS A 18 -1.99 17.09 -11.34
N GLU A 19 -1.85 18.01 -10.39
CA GLU A 19 -2.98 18.78 -9.86
C GLU A 19 -3.42 19.78 -10.94
N ASP A 20 -4.72 20.09 -11.03
CA ASP A 20 -5.27 20.99 -12.06
C ASP A 20 -4.80 20.64 -13.47
N ALA A 21 -4.92 19.37 -13.82
CA ALA A 21 -4.28 18.79 -14.99
C ALA A 21 -4.62 19.54 -16.31
N PRO A 22 -3.61 20.07 -17.04
CA PRO A 22 -3.83 20.83 -18.27
C PRO A 22 -4.57 20.04 -19.36
N CYS A 23 -4.34 18.72 -19.44
CA CYS A 23 -5.03 17.85 -20.40
C CYS A 23 -6.55 17.82 -20.18
N THR A 24 -7.02 17.99 -18.94
CA THR A 24 -8.44 18.03 -18.59
C THR A 24 -9.01 19.42 -18.79
N GLN A 25 -8.29 20.47 -18.39
CA GLN A 25 -8.71 21.86 -18.63
C GLN A 25 -8.88 22.19 -20.12
N HIS A 26 -8.08 21.58 -20.99
CA HIS A 26 -8.11 21.79 -22.43
C HIS A 26 -9.03 20.80 -23.18
N CYS A 27 -9.77 19.95 -22.47
CA CYS A 27 -10.71 19.03 -23.10
C CYS A 27 -12.04 19.73 -23.44
N SER A 28 -12.22 20.09 -24.70
CA SER A 28 -13.46 20.72 -25.20
C SER A 28 -14.70 19.82 -25.17
N ARG A 29 -14.53 18.52 -24.89
CA ARG A 29 -15.62 17.53 -24.84
C ARG A 29 -16.00 17.10 -23.42
N GLY A 30 -15.44 17.74 -22.39
CA GLY A 30 -15.77 17.48 -20.99
C GLY A 30 -15.27 16.14 -20.42
N MET A 31 -14.45 15.40 -21.16
CA MET A 31 -13.74 14.22 -20.65
C MET A 31 -12.68 14.65 -19.63
N LYS A 32 -12.33 13.75 -18.71
CA LYS A 32 -11.25 13.92 -17.72
C LYS A 32 -10.06 13.00 -18.02
N PRO A 33 -9.19 13.30 -19.01
CA PRO A 33 -8.02 12.49 -19.32
C PRO A 33 -7.13 12.19 -18.12
N ASP A 34 -6.93 13.17 -17.24
CA ASP A 34 -6.14 13.02 -16.02
C ASP A 34 -6.65 11.88 -15.14
N ARG A 35 -7.97 11.81 -14.90
CA ARG A 35 -8.60 10.75 -14.11
C ARG A 35 -8.46 9.40 -14.80
N LEU A 36 -8.72 9.32 -16.10
CA LEU A 36 -8.59 8.09 -16.88
C LEU A 36 -7.17 7.51 -16.82
N ILE A 37 -6.17 8.36 -17.06
CA ILE A 37 -4.75 7.96 -17.05
C ILE A 37 -4.33 7.57 -15.63
N ARG A 38 -4.79 8.30 -14.61
CA ARG A 38 -4.54 7.97 -13.21
C ARG A 38 -5.13 6.62 -12.82
N SER A 39 -6.34 6.29 -13.28
CA SER A 39 -6.92 4.98 -13.02
C SER A 39 -6.09 3.86 -13.67
N VAL A 40 -5.57 4.05 -14.89
CA VAL A 40 -4.63 3.08 -15.49
C VAL A 40 -3.32 2.99 -14.69
N TYR A 41 -2.78 4.11 -14.23
CA TYR A 41 -1.58 4.17 -13.38
C TYR A 41 -1.77 3.32 -12.11
N PHE A 42 -2.91 3.45 -11.43
CA PHE A 42 -3.28 2.67 -10.24
C PHE A 42 -3.91 1.31 -10.56
N CYS A 43 -3.67 0.78 -11.76
CA CYS A 43 -4.11 -0.56 -12.19
C CYS A 43 -5.64 -0.77 -12.11
N ASN A 44 -6.42 0.29 -12.29
CA ASN A 44 -7.88 0.32 -12.39
C ASN A 44 -8.31 0.57 -13.85
N GLU A 45 -7.86 -0.28 -14.78
CA GLU A 45 -8.19 -0.15 -16.20
C GLU A 45 -9.68 -0.39 -16.48
N ARG A 46 -10.36 -1.19 -15.65
CA ARG A 46 -11.80 -1.47 -15.78
C ARG A 46 -12.63 -0.23 -15.47
N GLY A 47 -12.36 0.42 -14.33
CA GLY A 47 -12.99 1.69 -13.96
C GLY A 47 -12.68 2.81 -14.95
N ALA A 48 -11.44 2.88 -15.43
CA ALA A 48 -11.07 3.80 -16.50
C ALA A 48 -11.93 3.56 -17.76
N ALA A 49 -12.01 2.31 -18.24
CA ALA A 49 -12.76 1.94 -19.43
C ALA A 49 -14.27 2.21 -19.32
N ASP A 50 -14.87 1.94 -18.16
CA ASP A 50 -16.30 2.23 -17.91
C ASP A 50 -16.60 3.73 -17.92
N SER A 51 -15.69 4.54 -17.37
CA SER A 51 -15.84 5.99 -17.31
C SER A 51 -15.70 6.69 -18.68
N ILE A 52 -15.24 5.99 -19.71
CA ILE A 52 -15.23 6.51 -21.09
C ILE A 52 -16.69 6.69 -21.53
N ALA A 53 -17.14 7.93 -21.66
CA ALA A 53 -18.47 8.26 -22.18
C ALA A 53 -18.68 7.71 -23.62
N GLN A 54 -19.87 7.84 -24.19
CA GLN A 54 -20.10 7.58 -25.63
C GLN A 54 -19.38 8.57 -26.59
N ILE A 55 -18.36 9.29 -26.10
CA ILE A 55 -17.64 10.33 -26.82
C ILE A 55 -16.38 9.72 -27.44
N SER A 56 -16.39 9.51 -28.76
CA SER A 56 -15.22 9.01 -29.50
C SER A 56 -14.07 10.03 -29.45
N CYS A 57 -12.93 9.63 -28.90
CA CYS A 57 -11.76 10.50 -28.77
C CYS A 57 -10.65 10.18 -29.78
N LEU A 58 -10.78 9.10 -30.54
CA LEU A 58 -9.82 8.65 -31.54
C LEU A 58 -9.61 9.73 -32.62
N ASP A 59 -10.71 10.23 -33.17
CA ASP A 59 -10.73 11.27 -34.20
C ASP A 59 -10.87 12.68 -33.61
N CYS A 60 -10.55 12.86 -32.32
CA CYS A 60 -10.69 14.15 -31.65
C CYS A 60 -9.45 15.03 -31.85
N ASP A 61 -9.66 16.31 -32.18
CA ASP A 61 -8.61 17.32 -32.33
C ASP A 61 -8.37 18.16 -31.06
N ALA A 62 -8.98 17.78 -29.93
CA ALA A 62 -8.78 18.48 -28.67
C ALA A 62 -7.29 18.49 -28.28
N PRO A 63 -6.74 19.63 -27.82
CA PRO A 63 -5.30 19.77 -27.61
C PRO A 63 -4.82 19.12 -26.30
N CYS A 64 -5.49 18.09 -25.77
CA CYS A 64 -5.19 17.49 -24.47
C CYS A 64 -3.72 16.99 -24.38
N GLU A 65 -3.22 16.31 -25.41
CA GLU A 65 -1.83 15.85 -25.48
C GLU A 65 -0.86 17.03 -25.66
N LYS A 66 -1.22 18.00 -26.50
CA LYS A 66 -0.45 19.24 -26.72
C LYS A 66 -0.41 20.14 -25.48
N ALA A 67 -1.32 19.98 -24.53
CA ALA A 67 -1.32 20.70 -23.26
C ALA A 67 -0.46 20.00 -22.19
N CYS A 68 -0.03 18.76 -22.42
CA CYS A 68 0.73 17.98 -21.44
C CYS A 68 2.08 18.64 -21.13
N ILE A 69 2.30 19.06 -19.88
CA ILE A 69 3.53 19.74 -19.47
C ILE A 69 4.79 18.87 -19.54
N LEU A 70 4.64 17.54 -19.58
CA LEU A 70 5.76 16.61 -19.73
C LEU A 70 6.52 16.80 -21.05
N GLN A 71 5.86 17.34 -22.08
CA GLN A 71 6.50 17.68 -23.36
C GLN A 71 7.64 18.70 -23.22
N ASN A 72 7.64 19.51 -22.15
CA ASN A 72 8.71 20.48 -21.88
C ASN A 72 10.01 19.81 -21.39
N LYS A 73 9.96 18.52 -21.06
CA LYS A 73 11.12 17.73 -20.61
C LYS A 73 11.40 16.53 -21.53
N THR A 74 10.37 15.84 -22.00
CA THR A 74 10.48 14.67 -22.88
C THR A 74 9.43 14.74 -24.01
N LYS A 75 8.48 13.79 -24.07
CA LYS A 75 7.34 13.80 -24.99
C LYS A 75 6.03 13.82 -24.19
N PRO A 76 4.92 14.36 -24.72
CA PRO A 76 3.63 14.32 -24.04
C PRO A 76 3.19 12.89 -23.75
N ILE A 77 2.21 12.74 -22.86
CA ILE A 77 1.50 11.47 -22.70
C ILE A 77 0.66 11.23 -23.94
N GLU A 78 0.78 10.05 -24.54
CA GLU A 78 -0.01 9.59 -25.69
C GLU A 78 -1.41 9.16 -25.23
N ILE A 79 -2.23 10.14 -24.83
CA ILE A 79 -3.60 9.96 -24.32
C ILE A 79 -4.43 9.13 -25.30
N LYS A 80 -4.34 9.38 -26.61
CA LYS A 80 -5.09 8.62 -27.62
C LYS A 80 -4.73 7.14 -27.62
N LYS A 81 -3.45 6.82 -27.44
CA LYS A 81 -2.96 5.44 -27.37
C LYS A 81 -3.55 4.71 -26.16
N ILE A 82 -3.60 5.37 -25.00
CA ILE A 82 -4.23 4.83 -23.79
C ILE A 82 -5.73 4.61 -24.02
N LEU A 83 -6.42 5.58 -24.64
CA LEU A 83 -7.85 5.48 -24.93
C LEU A 83 -8.18 4.33 -25.90
N CYS A 84 -7.41 4.13 -26.97
CA CYS A 84 -7.59 3.00 -27.88
C CYS A 84 -7.61 1.66 -27.12
N SER A 85 -6.70 1.50 -26.16
CA SER A 85 -6.64 0.29 -25.34
C SER A 85 -7.84 0.16 -24.41
N LEU A 86 -8.21 1.23 -23.74
CA LEU A 86 -9.36 1.22 -22.85
C LEU A 86 -10.66 0.91 -23.60
N GLU A 87 -10.80 1.29 -24.87
CA GLU A 87 -11.91 0.85 -25.71
C GLU A 87 -11.91 -0.67 -25.97
N GLU A 88 -10.76 -1.30 -26.14
CA GLU A 88 -10.66 -2.77 -26.20
C GLU A 88 -10.99 -3.43 -24.86
N VAL A 89 -10.52 -2.85 -23.74
CA VAL A 89 -10.89 -3.29 -22.40
C VAL A 89 -12.41 -3.19 -22.22
N LYS A 90 -13.03 -2.09 -22.67
CA LYS A 90 -14.47 -1.85 -22.59
C LYS A 90 -15.28 -2.90 -23.35
N LYS A 91 -14.81 -3.38 -24.51
CA LYS A 91 -15.46 -4.48 -25.26
C LYS A 91 -15.49 -5.80 -24.48
N THR A 92 -14.59 -5.96 -23.51
CA THR A 92 -14.50 -7.16 -22.66
C THR A 92 -15.11 -6.95 -21.27
N LEU A 93 -15.67 -5.77 -20.99
CA LEU A 93 -16.46 -5.57 -19.78
C LEU A 93 -17.81 -6.24 -19.99
N ASP A 94 -18.08 -7.27 -19.20
CA ASP A 94 -19.47 -7.66 -18.98
C ASP A 94 -20.20 -6.47 -18.33
N VAL A 95 -21.52 -6.36 -18.50
CA VAL A 95 -22.30 -5.33 -17.77
C VAL A 95 -22.31 -5.72 -16.30
N VAL A 96 -21.32 -5.24 -15.56
CA VAL A 96 -21.13 -5.56 -14.15
C VAL A 96 -21.75 -4.45 -13.30
N ASN A 97 -22.65 -4.82 -12.39
CA ASN A 97 -23.28 -3.86 -11.50
C ASN A 97 -22.42 -3.64 -10.23
N CYS A 98 -21.47 -2.71 -10.27
CA CYS A 98 -20.65 -2.39 -9.10
C CYS A 98 -21.46 -1.85 -7.91
N LYS A 99 -22.69 -1.34 -8.13
CA LYS A 99 -23.55 -0.83 -7.05
C LYS A 99 -24.13 -1.92 -6.15
N SER A 100 -24.06 -3.19 -6.53
CA SER A 100 -24.52 -4.30 -5.69
C SER A 100 -23.44 -4.85 -4.76
N VAL A 101 -22.21 -4.32 -4.80
CA VAL A 101 -21.11 -4.74 -3.93
C VAL A 101 -21.09 -3.91 -2.65
N ASP A 102 -20.94 -4.59 -1.52
CA ASP A 102 -20.77 -4.00 -0.20
C ASP A 102 -19.28 -3.96 0.18
N LEU A 103 -18.70 -2.76 0.18
CA LEU A 103 -17.35 -2.51 0.68
C LEU A 103 -17.31 -2.19 2.18
N SER A 104 -18.46 -2.09 2.85
CA SER A 104 -18.48 -1.78 4.27
C SER A 104 -17.80 -2.87 5.10
N CYS A 105 -17.21 -2.46 6.20
CA CYS A 105 -16.53 -3.34 7.15
C CYS A 105 -16.58 -2.73 8.55
N SER A 106 -15.75 -3.22 9.47
CA SER A 106 -15.64 -2.65 10.80
C SER A 106 -14.19 -2.62 11.29
N LEU A 107 -13.85 -1.62 12.09
CA LEU A 107 -12.60 -1.55 12.85
C LEU A 107 -12.88 -1.97 14.29
N CYS A 108 -12.52 -3.20 14.67
CA CYS A 108 -12.81 -3.75 16.01
C CYS A 108 -14.30 -3.61 16.40
N GLY A 109 -15.21 -3.78 15.44
CA GLY A 109 -16.66 -3.63 15.64
C GLY A 109 -17.22 -2.23 15.37
N VAL A 110 -16.38 -1.20 15.23
CA VAL A 110 -16.81 0.15 14.80
C VAL A 110 -17.13 0.14 13.30
N PRO A 111 -18.36 0.46 12.85
CA PRO A 111 -18.72 0.41 11.43
C PRO A 111 -17.90 1.38 10.57
N MET A 112 -17.57 0.96 9.35
CA MET A 112 -16.90 1.77 8.33
C MET A 112 -17.53 1.55 6.97
N GLU A 113 -17.74 2.63 6.19
CA GLU A 113 -18.30 2.52 4.84
C GLU A 113 -17.39 1.79 3.82
N ASN A 114 -16.09 1.71 4.12
CA ASN A 114 -15.07 1.04 3.31
C ASN A 114 -13.84 0.71 4.17
N PRO A 115 -12.90 -0.14 3.73
CA PRO A 115 -11.79 -0.59 4.59
C PRO A 115 -10.65 0.42 4.74
N PHE A 116 -10.72 1.62 4.15
CA PHE A 116 -9.57 2.50 4.03
C PHE A 116 -9.58 3.64 5.04
N LEU A 117 -8.49 3.73 5.81
CA LEU A 117 -8.20 4.83 6.71
C LEU A 117 -6.87 5.51 6.35
N LEU A 118 -6.71 6.76 6.75
CA LEU A 118 -5.36 7.33 6.89
C LEU A 118 -4.62 6.65 8.05
N SER A 119 -3.32 6.38 7.89
CA SER A 119 -2.48 5.94 9.02
C SER A 119 -1.93 7.12 9.80
N SER A 120 -1.77 6.94 11.11
CA SER A 120 -1.11 7.89 12.02
C SER A 120 0.26 8.28 11.49
N SER A 121 0.35 9.51 10.98
CA SER A 121 1.51 10.09 10.28
C SER A 121 1.20 11.54 9.89
N VAL A 122 2.08 12.19 9.11
CA VAL A 122 1.84 13.53 8.56
C VAL A 122 0.51 13.68 7.83
N VAL A 123 -0.04 12.62 7.24
CA VAL A 123 -1.24 12.75 6.40
C VAL A 123 -2.53 12.99 7.20
N ALA A 124 -2.48 12.85 8.53
CA ALA A 124 -3.60 12.98 9.46
C ALA A 124 -3.18 13.74 10.73
N SER A 125 -2.66 14.97 10.58
CA SER A 125 -2.12 15.74 11.72
C SER A 125 -2.96 16.94 12.16
N ASN A 126 -4.00 17.33 11.41
CA ASN A 126 -4.88 18.45 11.78
C ASN A 126 -6.28 18.25 11.17
N TYR A 127 -7.19 19.17 11.52
CA TYR A 127 -8.57 19.17 11.06
C TYR A 127 -8.67 19.20 9.53
N GLU A 128 -8.00 20.14 8.87
CA GLU A 128 -8.13 20.36 7.42
C GLU A 128 -7.71 19.13 6.61
N MET A 129 -6.65 18.46 7.05
CA MET A 129 -6.14 17.23 6.42
C MET A 129 -7.13 16.07 6.57
N CYS A 130 -7.65 15.85 7.77
CA CYS A 130 -8.61 14.78 8.03
C CYS A 130 -9.96 15.04 7.33
N ALA A 131 -10.48 16.27 7.42
CA ALA A 131 -11.71 16.68 6.75
C ALA A 131 -11.61 16.49 5.23
N LYS A 132 -10.51 16.96 4.60
CA LYS A 132 -10.29 16.76 3.16
C LYS A 132 -10.25 15.28 2.78
N ALA A 133 -9.64 14.41 3.61
CA ALA A 133 -9.64 12.97 3.33
C ALA A 133 -11.04 12.34 3.46
N PHE A 134 -11.82 12.78 4.44
CA PHE A 134 -13.20 12.32 4.66
C PHE A 134 -14.12 12.71 3.50
N GLU A 135 -14.00 13.95 3.01
CA GLU A 135 -14.71 14.46 1.82
C GLU A 135 -14.35 13.67 0.56
N GLN A 136 -13.10 13.19 0.44
CA GLN A 136 -12.65 12.38 -0.69
C GLN A 136 -13.11 10.92 -0.61
N GLY A 137 -13.53 10.44 0.57
CA GLY A 137 -14.13 9.11 0.73
C GLY A 137 -13.36 8.14 1.63
N PHE A 138 -12.29 8.55 2.33
CA PHE A 138 -11.72 7.72 3.39
C PHE A 138 -12.75 7.51 4.51
N ALA A 139 -12.86 6.28 5.02
CA ALA A 139 -13.82 5.94 6.07
C ALA A 139 -13.40 6.47 7.46
N GLY A 140 -12.11 6.72 7.64
CA GLY A 140 -11.57 7.22 8.90
C GLY A 140 -10.12 7.64 8.81
N ALA A 141 -9.58 8.08 9.94
CA ALA A 141 -8.19 8.50 10.06
C ALA A 141 -7.63 8.07 11.42
N ALA A 142 -6.51 7.36 11.39
CA ALA A 142 -5.62 7.30 12.54
C ALA A 142 -4.84 8.61 12.61
N PHE A 143 -5.15 9.39 13.64
CA PHE A 143 -4.57 10.70 13.85
C PHE A 143 -3.10 10.59 14.26
N LYS A 144 -2.30 11.62 13.96
CA LYS A 144 -0.89 11.71 14.34
C LYS A 144 -0.74 11.45 15.84
N THR A 145 0.25 10.63 16.21
CA THR A 145 0.40 10.15 17.59
C THR A 145 0.50 11.29 18.61
N ILE A 146 -0.46 11.35 19.53
CA ILE A 146 -0.58 12.36 20.59
C ILE A 146 0.28 11.95 21.79
N CYS A 147 1.00 12.90 22.36
CA CYS A 147 1.81 12.73 23.55
C CYS A 147 1.80 14.00 24.42
N THR A 148 2.15 13.86 25.70
CA THR A 148 2.19 14.95 26.69
C THR A 148 3.52 15.70 26.73
N PHE A 149 4.56 15.19 26.05
CA PHE A 149 5.91 15.74 26.06
C PHE A 149 6.25 16.49 24.76
N GLU A 150 7.07 17.53 24.88
CA GLU A 150 7.42 18.42 23.78
C GLU A 150 8.24 17.69 22.70
N GLN A 151 7.89 17.93 21.42
CA GLN A 151 8.61 17.39 20.27
C GLN A 151 9.54 18.46 19.67
N HIS A 152 10.79 18.07 19.39
CA HIS A 152 11.77 18.94 18.75
C HIS A 152 12.28 18.30 17.48
N GLU A 153 11.66 18.70 16.39
CA GLU A 153 11.85 18.03 15.14
C GLU A 153 13.07 18.51 14.35
N ALA A 154 13.70 17.57 13.63
CA ALA A 154 14.82 17.88 12.76
C ALA A 154 14.39 18.57 11.45
N SER A 155 15.32 19.11 10.66
CA SER A 155 15.01 19.56 9.29
C SER A 155 16.27 19.54 8.42
N PRO A 156 16.25 18.92 7.22
CA PRO A 156 15.14 18.16 6.62
C PRO A 156 14.89 16.79 7.30
N ARG A 157 13.70 16.20 7.10
CA ARG A 157 13.28 14.94 7.77
C ARG A 157 13.01 13.75 6.85
N PHE A 158 12.99 13.97 5.53
CA PHE A 158 12.70 12.94 4.56
C PHE A 158 13.86 12.75 3.59
N SER A 159 14.13 11.50 3.27
CA SER A 159 14.93 11.09 2.13
C SER A 159 14.19 9.97 1.40
N MET A 160 14.64 9.63 0.19
CA MET A 160 13.96 8.68 -0.67
C MET A 160 14.97 7.78 -1.36
N LEU A 161 14.59 6.52 -1.56
CA LEU A 161 15.26 5.64 -2.51
C LEU A 161 14.66 5.84 -3.91
N ARG A 162 15.49 6.21 -4.88
CA ARG A 162 15.08 6.36 -6.28
C ARG A 162 15.53 5.18 -7.13
N GLY A 163 14.68 4.75 -8.06
CA GLY A 163 15.05 3.85 -9.14
C GLY A 163 15.92 4.53 -10.21
N ARG A 164 16.43 3.72 -11.16
CA ARG A 164 17.29 4.19 -12.26
C ARG A 164 16.60 5.23 -13.13
N ASP A 165 15.29 5.08 -13.35
CA ASP A 165 14.47 5.98 -14.15
C ASP A 165 13.75 7.04 -13.28
N HIS A 166 14.36 7.41 -12.15
CA HIS A 166 13.76 8.27 -11.12
C HIS A 166 12.46 7.77 -10.51
N ALA A 167 12.14 6.48 -10.70
CA ALA A 167 10.98 5.84 -10.09
C ALA A 167 11.00 5.97 -8.56
N PHE A 168 9.83 6.25 -7.98
CA PHE A 168 9.62 6.32 -6.55
C PHE A 168 9.48 4.90 -5.96
N TYR A 169 10.21 4.58 -4.90
CA TYR A 169 10.03 3.32 -4.15
C TYR A 169 9.54 3.50 -2.73
N GLY A 170 9.80 4.66 -2.13
CA GLY A 170 9.50 4.88 -0.72
C GLY A 170 10.31 5.99 -0.07
N PHE A 171 9.82 6.45 1.07
CA PHE A 171 10.46 7.46 1.90
C PHE A 171 11.09 6.82 3.13
N LYS A 172 12.31 7.28 3.49
CA LYS A 172 12.80 7.25 4.86
C LYS A 172 12.42 8.55 5.53
N ASN A 173 11.88 8.45 6.74
CA ASN A 173 11.60 9.59 7.60
C ASN A 173 12.38 9.50 8.91
N ILE A 174 12.68 10.65 9.49
CA ILE A 174 13.22 10.82 10.84
C ILE A 174 12.30 11.73 11.68
N GLU A 175 11.01 11.67 11.40
CA GLU A 175 9.99 12.48 12.07
C GLU A 175 9.59 11.88 13.42
N GLN A 176 9.20 12.73 14.37
CA GLN A 176 8.75 12.32 15.70
C GLN A 176 7.21 12.24 15.78
N LEU A 177 6.62 12.56 16.93
CA LEU A 177 5.19 12.45 17.23
C LEU A 177 4.43 13.74 16.84
N SER A 178 3.20 13.93 17.33
CA SER A 178 2.47 15.19 17.14
C SER A 178 3.25 16.35 17.78
N GLY A 179 3.39 17.45 17.05
CA GLY A 179 3.99 18.68 17.59
C GLY A 179 2.99 19.62 18.27
N HIS A 180 1.69 19.28 18.24
CA HIS A 180 0.64 20.08 18.86
C HIS A 180 0.51 19.79 20.35
N GLN A 181 -0.15 20.70 21.06
CA GLN A 181 -0.56 20.44 22.44
C GLN A 181 -1.72 19.45 22.44
N VAL A 182 -1.81 18.60 23.48
CA VAL A 182 -2.87 17.58 23.59
C VAL A 182 -4.26 18.18 23.38
N GLU A 183 -4.59 19.32 24.01
CA GLU A 183 -5.91 19.94 23.88
C GLU A 183 -6.22 20.42 22.45
N GLU A 184 -5.22 20.81 21.66
CA GLU A 184 -5.40 21.20 20.25
C GLU A 184 -5.78 19.98 19.39
N ASP A 185 -5.15 18.84 19.65
CA ASP A 185 -5.49 17.57 19.00
C ASP A 185 -6.89 17.08 19.44
N LEU A 186 -7.26 17.25 20.71
CA LEU A 186 -8.60 16.92 21.22
C LEU A 186 -9.69 17.84 20.65
N ASP A 187 -9.44 19.15 20.52
CA ASP A 187 -10.37 20.07 19.84
C ASP A 187 -10.62 19.66 18.38
N THR A 188 -9.55 19.20 17.70
CA THR A 188 -9.66 18.64 16.35
C THR A 188 -10.63 17.46 16.30
N PHE A 189 -10.59 16.54 17.28
CA PHE A 189 -11.53 15.42 17.33
C PHE A 189 -12.98 15.88 17.52
N ARG A 190 -13.22 16.80 18.45
CA ARG A 190 -14.58 17.32 18.71
C ARG A 190 -15.17 17.96 17.46
N ARG A 191 -14.37 18.75 16.73
CA ARG A 191 -14.77 19.37 15.46
C ARG A 191 -15.02 18.34 14.37
N LEU A 192 -14.10 17.38 14.17
CA LEU A 192 -14.25 16.33 13.18
C LEU A 192 -15.50 15.47 13.45
N LYS A 193 -15.80 15.11 14.70
CA LYS A 193 -17.03 14.36 15.02
C LYS A 193 -18.30 15.19 14.85
N ALA A 194 -18.24 16.51 15.10
CA ALA A 194 -19.37 17.40 14.85
C ALA A 194 -19.70 17.49 13.35
N ASP A 195 -18.67 17.66 12.51
CA ASP A 195 -18.83 17.85 11.07
C ASP A 195 -18.99 16.53 10.29
N TYR A 196 -18.39 15.44 10.81
CA TYR A 196 -18.34 14.12 10.17
C TYR A 196 -18.67 12.98 11.15
N PRO A 197 -19.90 12.91 11.67
CA PRO A 197 -20.27 11.98 12.76
C PRO A 197 -20.12 10.49 12.42
N THR A 198 -20.20 10.14 11.12
CA THR A 198 -20.08 8.75 10.65
C THR A 198 -18.64 8.31 10.40
N LYS A 199 -17.68 9.25 10.36
CA LYS A 199 -16.28 8.94 10.09
C LYS A 199 -15.61 8.45 11.37
N VAL A 200 -14.70 7.49 11.21
CA VAL A 200 -13.96 6.88 12.31
C VAL A 200 -12.71 7.68 12.64
N ILE A 201 -12.60 8.13 13.89
CA ILE A 201 -11.39 8.74 14.43
C ILE A 201 -10.66 7.71 15.28
N VAL A 202 -9.43 7.37 14.86
CA VAL A 202 -8.54 6.52 15.65
C VAL A 202 -7.50 7.42 16.31
N ALA A 203 -7.57 7.57 17.63
CA ALA A 203 -6.62 8.37 18.39
C ALA A 203 -5.34 7.56 18.63
N SER A 204 -4.30 7.82 17.84
CA SER A 204 -2.98 7.25 18.10
C SER A 204 -2.36 7.98 19.29
N ILE A 205 -1.93 7.26 20.33
CA ILE A 205 -1.37 7.87 21.54
C ILE A 205 -0.05 7.22 21.95
N MET A 206 0.76 7.97 22.70
CA MET A 206 2.00 7.50 23.30
C MET A 206 2.26 8.19 24.64
N GLY A 207 2.23 7.42 25.73
CA GLY A 207 2.60 7.86 27.07
C GLY A 207 3.97 7.36 27.51
N GLN A 208 4.59 8.02 28.49
CA GLN A 208 5.87 7.61 29.07
C GLN A 208 5.71 6.60 30.21
N ASN A 209 4.53 6.57 30.84
CA ASN A 209 4.21 5.70 31.96
C ASN A 209 2.72 5.33 31.95
N GLU A 210 2.33 4.39 32.80
CA GLU A 210 0.95 3.90 32.87
C GLU A 210 -0.10 4.98 33.15
N GLN A 211 0.24 6.00 33.94
CA GLN A 211 -0.68 7.08 34.26
C GLN A 211 -0.97 7.89 32.99
N GLU A 212 0.06 8.31 32.25
CA GLU A 212 -0.12 9.05 31.00
C GLU A 212 -0.89 8.26 29.94
N TRP A 213 -0.60 6.96 29.77
CA TRP A 213 -1.37 6.11 28.86
C TRP A 213 -2.85 6.05 29.25
N THR A 214 -3.16 6.01 30.55
CA THR A 214 -4.53 5.98 31.08
C THR A 214 -5.22 7.32 30.84
N GLU A 215 -4.58 8.43 31.17
CA GLU A 215 -5.14 9.79 31.06
C GLU A 215 -5.34 10.21 29.59
N LEU A 216 -4.38 9.94 28.71
CA LEU A 216 -4.51 10.21 27.28
C LEU A 216 -5.66 9.41 26.65
N ALA A 217 -5.83 8.15 27.03
CA ALA A 217 -6.92 7.31 26.53
C ALA A 217 -8.29 7.86 26.94
N SER A 218 -8.45 8.25 28.20
CA SER A 218 -9.68 8.87 28.73
C SER A 218 -10.00 10.16 27.99
N ALA A 219 -9.01 11.05 27.86
CA ALA A 219 -9.20 12.35 27.21
C ALA A 219 -9.55 12.22 25.73
N CYS A 220 -8.95 11.26 25.01
CA CYS A 220 -9.28 10.99 23.61
C CYS A 220 -10.71 10.43 23.44
N GLU A 221 -11.13 9.50 24.30
CA GLU A 221 -12.51 8.99 24.29
C GLU A 221 -13.52 10.11 24.59
N GLU A 222 -13.26 10.95 25.60
CA GLU A 222 -14.10 12.11 25.95
C GLU A 222 -14.21 13.12 24.80
N ALA A 223 -13.15 13.29 24.01
CA ALA A 223 -13.14 14.15 22.83
C ALA A 223 -13.84 13.55 21.60
N GLY A 224 -14.27 12.28 21.67
CA GLY A 224 -15.03 11.61 20.63
C GLY A 224 -14.24 10.68 19.72
N ALA A 225 -13.04 10.23 20.13
CA ALA A 225 -12.35 9.16 19.43
C ALA A 225 -13.20 7.87 19.43
N ASP A 226 -13.22 7.16 18.30
CA ASP A 226 -13.97 5.90 18.16
C ASP A 226 -13.11 4.68 18.53
N VAL A 227 -11.78 4.79 18.39
CA VAL A 227 -10.79 3.74 18.69
C VAL A 227 -9.51 4.39 19.22
N ILE A 228 -8.83 3.75 20.17
CA ILE A 228 -7.46 4.13 20.57
C ILE A 228 -6.44 3.26 19.84
N GLU A 229 -5.39 3.86 19.29
CA GLU A 229 -4.24 3.14 18.72
C GLU A 229 -2.99 3.36 19.59
N CYS A 230 -2.52 2.30 20.25
CA CYS A 230 -1.31 2.32 21.05
C CYS A 230 -0.07 2.27 20.15
N ASN A 231 0.64 3.39 20.01
CA ASN A 231 1.88 3.43 19.24
C ASN A 231 3.06 2.86 20.04
N PHE A 232 3.25 1.54 19.99
CA PHE A 232 4.41 0.86 20.58
C PHE A 232 5.64 0.84 19.67
N SER A 233 5.64 1.59 18.56
CA SER A 233 6.50 1.27 17.43
C SER A 233 7.26 2.44 16.84
N CYS A 234 7.24 3.63 17.47
CA CYS A 234 8.01 4.78 16.99
C CYS A 234 9.52 4.45 16.92
N PRO A 235 10.13 4.39 15.71
CA PRO A 235 11.52 3.98 15.54
C PRO A 235 12.52 5.13 15.73
N ASN A 236 12.02 6.36 15.84
CA ASN A 236 12.81 7.60 15.86
C ASN A 236 12.96 8.20 17.28
N MET A 237 12.51 7.49 18.31
CA MET A 237 12.66 7.90 19.71
C MET A 237 13.98 7.36 20.27
N GLU A 238 14.82 8.24 20.81
CA GLU A 238 16.16 7.91 21.33
C GLU A 238 16.16 7.44 22.79
N ASP A 239 15.02 7.51 23.50
CA ASP A 239 14.96 7.16 24.91
C ASP A 239 14.81 5.65 25.13
N ARG A 240 15.62 5.08 26.01
CA ARG A 240 15.76 3.61 26.17
C ARG A 240 14.47 2.90 26.58
N ASP A 241 13.49 3.63 27.09
CA ASP A 241 12.23 3.08 27.62
C ASP A 241 10.99 3.43 26.77
N LEU A 242 11.15 3.98 25.56
CA LEU A 242 10.03 4.44 24.71
C LEU A 242 10.06 3.81 23.30
N GLY A 243 8.90 3.78 22.65
CA GLY A 243 8.77 3.48 21.21
C GLY A 243 9.15 2.04 20.86
N VAL A 244 10.05 1.87 19.88
CA VAL A 244 10.47 0.55 19.37
C VAL A 244 10.96 -0.42 20.45
N THR A 245 11.55 0.06 21.54
CA THR A 245 11.97 -0.79 22.65
C THR A 245 10.77 -1.42 23.37
N ILE A 246 9.67 -0.66 23.53
CA ILE A 246 8.39 -1.20 24.03
C ILE A 246 7.86 -2.23 23.04
N GLY A 247 7.85 -1.89 21.74
CA GLY A 247 7.36 -2.75 20.67
C GLY A 247 8.09 -4.10 20.50
N GLN A 248 9.22 -4.29 21.19
CA GLN A 248 10.00 -5.52 21.21
C GLN A 248 9.89 -6.30 22.53
N SER A 249 9.17 -5.78 23.54
CA SER A 249 8.92 -6.45 24.82
C SER A 249 7.44 -6.80 24.97
N PRO A 250 7.09 -8.10 24.90
CA PRO A 250 5.75 -8.57 25.20
C PRO A 250 5.24 -8.08 26.57
N GLU A 251 6.09 -8.04 27.59
CA GLU A 251 5.73 -7.61 28.94
C GLU A 251 5.31 -6.13 28.99
N LEU A 252 6.08 -5.26 28.33
CA LEU A 252 5.77 -3.83 28.28
C LEU A 252 4.51 -3.56 27.44
N ILE A 253 4.35 -4.27 26.31
CA ILE A 253 3.14 -4.18 25.48
C ILE A 253 1.90 -4.56 26.28
N GLU A 254 1.93 -5.69 26.99
CA GLU A 254 0.81 -6.14 27.82
C GLU A 254 0.49 -5.12 28.92
N ARG A 255 1.54 -4.61 29.59
CA ARG A 255 1.42 -3.63 30.67
C ARG A 255 0.77 -2.33 30.20
N PHE A 256 1.27 -1.73 29.12
CA PHE A 256 0.76 -0.44 28.64
C PHE A 256 -0.58 -0.57 27.92
N THR A 257 -0.85 -1.69 27.24
CA THR A 257 -2.20 -1.96 26.72
C THR A 257 -3.22 -2.04 27.85
N ARG A 258 -2.86 -2.70 28.96
CA ARG A 258 -3.71 -2.74 30.16
C ARG A 258 -3.92 -1.36 30.78
N ALA A 259 -2.92 -0.48 30.72
CA ALA A 259 -3.06 0.90 31.17
C ALA A 259 -4.06 1.69 30.33
N VAL A 260 -3.94 1.62 29.00
CA VAL A 260 -4.92 2.23 28.08
C VAL A 260 -6.32 1.69 28.34
N ARG A 261 -6.46 0.37 28.53
CA ARG A 261 -7.76 -0.25 28.82
C ARG A 261 -8.41 0.25 30.11
N ARG A 262 -7.63 0.67 31.13
CA ARG A 262 -8.18 1.30 32.34
C ARG A 262 -8.70 2.73 32.09
N GLY A 263 -8.16 3.40 31.07
CA GLY A 263 -8.46 4.80 30.76
C GLY A 263 -9.64 4.98 29.83
N CYS A 264 -9.98 3.96 29.03
CA CYS A 264 -11.10 4.08 28.09
C CYS A 264 -12.00 2.84 28.05
N SER A 265 -13.15 2.92 27.37
CA SER A 265 -14.05 1.79 27.09
C SER A 265 -14.16 1.43 25.60
N ILE A 266 -13.85 2.38 24.70
CA ILE A 266 -13.76 2.16 23.24
C ILE A 266 -12.69 1.13 22.84
N PRO A 267 -12.76 0.54 21.62
CA PRO A 267 -11.78 -0.46 21.18
C PRO A 267 -10.34 0.03 21.15
N ILE A 268 -9.39 -0.90 21.36
CA ILE A 268 -7.95 -0.63 21.37
C ILE A 268 -7.24 -1.42 20.26
N LEU A 269 -6.49 -0.70 19.43
CA LEU A 269 -5.51 -1.24 18.49
C LEU A 269 -4.11 -1.15 19.08
N ALA A 270 -3.34 -2.23 19.01
CA ALA A 270 -1.91 -2.16 19.32
C ALA A 270 -1.08 -2.10 18.03
N LYS A 271 -0.34 -0.99 17.80
CA LYS A 271 0.42 -0.76 16.57
C LYS A 271 1.85 -1.30 16.67
N MET A 272 2.13 -2.32 15.89
CA MET A 272 3.33 -3.15 16.01
C MET A 272 4.49 -2.68 15.12
N THR A 273 5.70 -2.83 15.64
CA THR A 273 6.95 -2.56 14.90
C THR A 273 7.36 -3.79 14.09
N PRO A 274 7.74 -3.65 12.80
CA PRO A 274 8.31 -4.75 12.03
C PRO A 274 9.79 -5.01 12.35
N ASN A 275 10.40 -4.18 13.20
CA ASN A 275 11.82 -4.26 13.56
C ASN A 275 12.05 -5.35 14.63
N ILE A 276 11.52 -6.55 14.39
CA ILE A 276 11.55 -7.70 15.29
C ILE A 276 11.56 -8.98 14.46
N THR A 277 12.11 -10.06 15.01
CA THR A 277 12.11 -11.38 14.35
C THR A 277 10.69 -11.93 14.17
N ASP A 278 9.94 -11.96 15.27
CA ASP A 278 8.59 -12.50 15.33
C ASP A 278 7.66 -11.54 16.09
N MET A 279 6.60 -11.12 15.41
CA MET A 279 5.60 -10.18 15.94
C MET A 279 4.52 -10.89 16.77
N VAL A 280 4.32 -12.20 16.57
CA VAL A 280 3.23 -12.97 17.18
C VAL A 280 3.26 -12.90 18.71
N PRO A 281 4.39 -13.11 19.41
CA PRO A 281 4.42 -13.03 20.87
C PRO A 281 3.99 -11.66 21.42
N CYS A 282 4.37 -10.59 20.72
CA CYS A 282 4.00 -9.21 21.06
C CYS A 282 2.49 -8.97 20.83
N ALA A 283 1.94 -9.46 19.73
CA ALA A 283 0.51 -9.35 19.45
C ALA A 283 -0.35 -10.15 20.44
N VAL A 284 0.09 -11.35 20.84
CA VAL A 284 -0.61 -12.14 21.88
C VAL A 284 -0.56 -11.40 23.22
N ALA A 285 0.57 -10.77 23.55
CA ALA A 285 0.68 -9.97 24.76
C ALA A 285 -0.23 -8.72 24.74
N ALA A 286 -0.36 -8.04 23.60
CA ALA A 286 -1.32 -6.96 23.42
C ALA A 286 -2.76 -7.45 23.67
N LYS A 287 -3.15 -8.58 23.08
CA LYS A 287 -4.46 -9.20 23.32
C LYS A 287 -4.70 -9.47 24.82
N ARG A 288 -3.72 -10.05 25.53
CA ARG A 288 -3.81 -10.27 26.99
C ARG A 288 -3.90 -8.96 27.79
N GLY A 289 -3.33 -7.88 27.28
CA GLY A 289 -3.44 -6.54 27.84
C GLY A 289 -4.80 -5.88 27.62
N GLY A 290 -5.64 -6.44 26.74
CA GLY A 290 -6.97 -5.92 26.42
C GLY A 290 -7.07 -5.19 25.08
N ALA A 291 -6.14 -5.42 24.15
CA ALA A 291 -6.31 -4.96 22.77
C ALA A 291 -7.42 -5.75 22.07
N ASP A 292 -8.25 -5.04 21.32
CA ASP A 292 -9.33 -5.57 20.47
C ASP A 292 -8.86 -5.83 19.03
N GLY A 293 -7.71 -5.27 18.66
CA GLY A 293 -7.08 -5.48 17.37
C GLY A 293 -5.59 -5.14 17.34
N ILE A 294 -4.95 -5.50 16.24
CA ILE A 294 -3.55 -5.22 15.94
C ILE A 294 -3.47 -4.32 14.71
N ALA A 295 -2.70 -3.24 14.78
CA ALA A 295 -2.33 -2.46 13.62
C ALA A 295 -0.91 -2.85 13.18
N ALA A 296 -0.75 -3.32 11.94
CA ALA A 296 0.52 -3.86 11.46
C ALA A 296 0.77 -3.48 9.99
N ILE A 297 1.92 -2.94 9.60
CA ILE A 297 3.15 -2.69 10.38
C ILE A 297 3.50 -1.19 10.44
N ASN A 298 4.26 -0.77 11.44
CA ASN A 298 4.98 0.50 11.38
C ASN A 298 6.14 0.43 10.36
N THR A 299 6.95 1.48 10.29
CA THR A 299 8.07 1.62 9.35
C THR A 299 9.27 0.74 9.70
N ILE A 300 10.07 0.40 8.68
CA ILE A 300 11.25 -0.46 8.80
C ILE A 300 12.51 0.40 8.96
N GLN A 301 13.32 0.16 9.98
CA GLN A 301 14.58 0.89 10.20
C GLN A 301 15.52 0.77 8.99
N SER A 302 16.05 1.91 8.54
CA SER A 302 16.77 2.01 7.27
C SER A 302 17.75 3.17 7.19
N ILE A 303 18.64 3.07 6.20
CA ILE A 303 19.40 4.17 5.61
C ILE A 303 19.14 4.13 4.10
N THR A 304 18.71 5.24 3.50
CA THR A 304 18.38 5.28 2.05
C THR A 304 19.58 5.48 1.15
N GLY A 305 20.66 6.08 1.67
CA GLY A 305 21.82 6.42 0.88
C GLY A 305 22.82 7.24 1.69
N VAL A 306 24.02 7.38 1.13
CA VAL A 306 25.09 8.23 1.64
C VAL A 306 25.47 9.19 0.52
N ASN A 307 25.43 10.48 0.82
CA ASN A 307 25.91 11.50 -0.09
C ASN A 307 27.44 11.33 -0.26
N LEU A 308 27.90 11.11 -1.49
CA LEU A 308 29.31 10.72 -1.75
C LEU A 308 30.29 11.88 -1.62
N ASP A 309 29.83 13.13 -1.69
CA ASP A 309 30.68 14.31 -1.54
C ASP A 309 30.91 14.65 -0.06
N THR A 310 29.85 14.50 0.75
CA THR A 310 29.86 14.85 2.18
C THR A 310 30.06 13.65 3.11
N LEU A 311 30.01 12.43 2.56
CA LEU A 311 30.06 11.15 3.27
C LEU A 311 28.99 11.01 4.38
N THR A 312 27.91 11.80 4.29
CA THR A 312 26.85 11.84 5.29
C THR A 312 25.61 11.10 4.78
N PRO A 313 24.96 10.24 5.59
CA PRO A 313 23.70 9.61 5.20
C PRO A 313 22.56 10.62 5.00
N ASP A 314 21.61 10.29 4.13
CA ASP A 314 20.42 11.11 3.90
C ASP A 314 19.24 10.72 4.83
N PRO A 315 18.38 11.68 5.26
CA PRO A 315 18.59 13.13 5.11
C PRO A 315 19.65 13.64 6.09
N SER A 316 20.42 14.65 5.69
CA SER A 316 21.47 15.25 6.51
C SER A 316 20.97 16.47 7.28
N VAL A 317 21.18 16.48 8.59
CA VAL A 317 20.85 17.56 9.52
C VAL A 317 22.15 18.01 10.17
N LYS A 318 22.62 19.22 9.80
CA LYS A 318 23.92 19.77 10.26
C LYS A 318 25.09 18.78 10.10
N GLY A 319 25.14 18.04 8.99
CA GLY A 319 26.23 17.10 8.70
C GLY A 319 26.14 15.76 9.44
N LYS A 320 24.98 15.44 10.01
CA LYS A 320 24.68 14.17 10.69
C LYS A 320 23.33 13.62 10.26
N SER A 321 23.14 12.34 10.47
CA SER A 321 21.90 11.62 10.18
C SER A 321 21.85 10.38 11.06
N PHE A 322 20.69 9.77 11.21
CA PHE A 322 20.49 8.55 11.96
C PHE A 322 19.57 7.56 11.22
N VAL A 323 19.52 6.33 11.73
CA VAL A 323 18.67 5.26 11.19
C VAL A 323 17.20 5.64 11.39
N GLY A 324 16.44 5.69 10.30
CA GLY A 324 15.05 6.17 10.32
C GLY A 324 14.08 5.17 9.72
N GLY A 325 12.78 5.45 9.85
CA GLY A 325 11.71 4.59 9.38
C GLY A 325 11.49 4.66 7.86
N TYR A 326 11.58 3.52 7.18
CA TYR A 326 11.26 3.35 5.76
C TYR A 326 9.80 2.95 5.55
N SER A 327 9.19 3.55 4.53
CA SER A 327 7.80 3.35 4.12
C SER A 327 7.70 3.34 2.59
N GLY A 328 6.60 2.84 2.03
CA GLY A 328 6.36 2.77 0.58
C GLY A 328 6.27 1.34 0.05
N VAL A 329 6.08 1.19 -1.26
CA VAL A 329 5.81 -0.10 -1.92
C VAL A 329 6.86 -1.17 -1.62
N ALA A 330 8.12 -0.78 -1.42
CA ALA A 330 9.20 -1.70 -1.08
C ALA A 330 9.02 -2.40 0.29
N VAL A 331 8.17 -1.87 1.18
CA VAL A 331 7.83 -2.46 2.47
C VAL A 331 6.75 -3.54 2.36
N LYS A 332 5.93 -3.51 1.31
CA LYS A 332 4.75 -4.38 1.13
C LYS A 332 5.03 -5.87 1.33
N PRO A 333 6.07 -6.48 0.74
CA PRO A 333 6.32 -7.92 0.92
C PRO A 333 6.58 -8.31 2.38
N ILE A 334 7.19 -7.41 3.16
CA ILE A 334 7.48 -7.63 4.58
C ILE A 334 6.20 -7.47 5.40
N ALA A 335 5.39 -6.46 5.09
CA ALA A 335 4.09 -6.25 5.72
C ALA A 335 3.15 -7.45 5.51
N LEU A 336 3.00 -7.93 4.26
CA LEU A 336 2.16 -9.10 3.94
C LEU A 336 2.57 -10.36 4.73
N ARG A 337 3.88 -10.57 4.92
CA ARG A 337 4.41 -11.67 5.74
C ARG A 337 3.94 -11.54 7.20
N PHE A 338 4.10 -10.37 7.83
CA PHE A 338 3.64 -10.18 9.20
C PHE A 338 2.12 -10.32 9.34
N ILE A 339 1.34 -9.79 8.39
CA ILE A 339 -0.13 -9.95 8.38
C ILE A 339 -0.51 -11.43 8.31
N SER A 340 0.12 -12.20 7.42
CA SER A 340 -0.10 -13.65 7.35
C SER A 340 0.30 -14.37 8.65
N ASP A 341 1.42 -14.00 9.26
CA ASP A 341 1.88 -14.63 10.51
C ASP A 341 0.87 -14.38 11.65
N LEU A 342 0.35 -13.17 11.76
CA LEU A 342 -0.68 -12.80 12.73
C LEU A 342 -2.00 -13.53 12.47
N ALA A 343 -2.48 -13.55 11.23
CA ALA A 343 -3.77 -14.14 10.86
C ALA A 343 -3.81 -15.67 11.06
N LYS A 344 -2.67 -16.35 10.96
CA LYS A 344 -2.55 -17.80 11.17
C LYS A 344 -2.38 -18.21 12.62
N CYS A 345 -2.06 -17.27 13.51
CA CYS A 345 -1.86 -17.58 14.91
C CYS A 345 -3.21 -17.91 15.57
N GLU A 346 -3.40 -19.15 16.02
CA GLU A 346 -4.66 -19.58 16.65
C GLU A 346 -4.99 -18.77 17.91
N GLU A 347 -3.98 -18.32 18.68
CA GLU A 347 -4.20 -17.45 19.85
C GLU A 347 -4.73 -16.07 19.48
N LEU A 348 -4.52 -15.62 18.25
CA LEU A 348 -4.99 -14.33 17.72
C LEU A 348 -6.24 -14.47 16.86
N LYS A 349 -6.78 -15.67 16.69
CA LYS A 349 -7.98 -15.91 15.90
C LYS A 349 -9.14 -15.02 16.35
N GLY A 350 -9.82 -14.42 15.38
CA GLY A 350 -10.93 -13.49 15.58
C GLY A 350 -10.52 -12.10 16.07
N LEU A 351 -9.24 -11.86 16.37
CA LEU A 351 -8.75 -10.52 16.69
C LEU A 351 -8.64 -9.71 15.40
N HIS A 352 -9.08 -8.44 15.42
CA HIS A 352 -9.06 -7.60 14.23
C HIS A 352 -7.63 -7.25 13.82
N ILE A 353 -7.34 -7.27 12.51
CA ILE A 353 -6.04 -6.83 11.97
C ILE A 353 -6.27 -5.62 11.05
N SER A 354 -5.66 -4.48 11.41
CA SER A 354 -5.59 -3.28 10.58
C SER A 354 -4.25 -3.25 9.84
N GLY A 355 -4.28 -3.60 8.56
CA GLY A 355 -3.09 -3.79 7.73
C GLY A 355 -2.55 -2.51 7.09
N MET A 356 -1.23 -2.34 7.04
CA MET A 356 -0.58 -1.22 6.37
C MET A 356 0.86 -1.56 5.97
N GLY A 357 1.39 -0.82 5.00
CA GLY A 357 2.77 -0.92 4.53
C GLY A 357 2.84 -1.09 3.01
N GLY A 358 3.02 0.02 2.29
CA GLY A 358 3.26 -0.03 0.83
C GLY A 358 2.05 -0.35 -0.04
N ILE A 359 0.83 -0.06 0.44
CA ILE A 359 -0.40 -0.15 -0.35
C ILE A 359 -0.49 1.08 -1.27
N GLU A 360 -0.49 0.89 -2.58
CA GLU A 360 -0.65 1.97 -3.58
C GLU A 360 -1.84 1.72 -4.53
N THR A 361 -2.23 0.47 -4.73
CA THR A 361 -3.30 0.05 -5.65
C THR A 361 -4.37 -0.80 -4.96
N TRP A 362 -5.52 -0.97 -5.61
CA TRP A 362 -6.60 -1.83 -5.08
C TRP A 362 -6.17 -3.31 -5.03
N GLN A 363 -5.26 -3.74 -5.91
CA GLN A 363 -4.68 -5.09 -5.86
C GLN A 363 -3.83 -5.26 -4.60
N ASP A 364 -2.99 -4.27 -4.26
CA ASP A 364 -2.21 -4.31 -3.02
C ASP A 364 -3.15 -4.41 -1.82
N ALA A 365 -4.18 -3.57 -1.76
CA ALA A 365 -5.18 -3.59 -0.70
C ALA A 365 -5.86 -4.96 -0.57
N LEU A 366 -6.25 -5.56 -1.69
CA LEU A 366 -6.88 -6.87 -1.71
C LEU A 366 -5.93 -7.97 -1.23
N GLU A 367 -4.63 -7.91 -1.54
CA GLU A 367 -3.65 -8.87 -1.01
C GLU A 367 -3.58 -8.84 0.52
N PHE A 368 -3.61 -7.65 1.14
CA PHE A 368 -3.67 -7.55 2.60
C PHE A 368 -4.95 -8.18 3.17
N ILE A 369 -6.10 -7.92 2.55
CA ILE A 369 -7.40 -8.48 2.96
C ILE A 369 -7.38 -10.00 2.85
N LEU A 370 -6.94 -10.53 1.71
CA LEU A 370 -6.81 -11.98 1.47
C LEU A 370 -5.90 -12.67 2.48
N LEU A 371 -4.92 -11.97 3.06
CA LEU A 371 -4.03 -12.48 4.10
C LEU A 371 -4.51 -12.24 5.52
N GLY A 372 -5.68 -11.62 5.72
CA GLY A 372 -6.35 -11.53 7.02
C GLY A 372 -6.57 -10.12 7.57
N ALA A 373 -6.18 -9.06 6.85
CA ALA A 373 -6.50 -7.70 7.28
C ALA A 373 -8.01 -7.40 7.11
N GLY A 374 -8.66 -6.92 8.18
CA GLY A 374 -10.07 -6.49 8.16
C GLY A 374 -10.26 -5.01 7.84
N SER A 375 -9.21 -4.21 7.98
CA SER A 375 -9.15 -2.80 7.57
C SER A 375 -7.74 -2.45 7.13
N LEU A 376 -7.56 -1.31 6.44
CA LEU A 376 -6.31 -0.91 5.81
C LEU A 376 -5.98 0.54 6.13
N GLN A 377 -4.73 0.83 6.48
CA GLN A 377 -4.26 2.20 6.70
C GLN A 377 -3.21 2.63 5.66
N LEU A 378 -3.30 3.89 5.19
CA LEU A 378 -2.47 4.43 4.12
C LEU A 378 -1.71 5.70 4.56
N THR A 379 -0.42 5.78 4.20
CA THR A 379 0.44 6.97 4.39
C THR A 379 1.16 7.34 3.11
N THR A 380 2.10 6.50 2.65
CA THR A 380 3.05 6.88 1.59
C THR A 380 2.39 7.16 0.24
N ALA A 381 1.36 6.39 -0.12
CA ALA A 381 0.57 6.65 -1.33
C ALA A 381 -0.11 8.03 -1.28
N VAL A 382 -0.64 8.42 -0.11
CA VAL A 382 -1.25 9.74 0.08
C VAL A 382 -0.19 10.84 0.04
N MET A 383 0.96 10.65 0.66
CA MET A 383 2.08 11.62 0.60
C MET A 383 2.56 11.86 -0.84
N GLN A 384 2.59 10.81 -1.66
CA GLN A 384 3.13 10.88 -3.02
C GLN A 384 2.08 11.33 -4.05
N TYR A 385 0.82 10.90 -3.90
CA TYR A 385 -0.20 11.03 -4.95
C TYR A 385 -1.46 11.80 -4.54
N GLY A 386 -1.56 12.17 -3.25
CA GLY A 386 -2.68 12.88 -2.64
C GLY A 386 -3.83 11.97 -2.20
N TYR A 387 -4.81 12.52 -1.48
CA TYR A 387 -5.98 11.77 -0.97
C TYR A 387 -6.80 11.11 -2.08
N ARG A 388 -6.76 11.66 -3.31
CA ARG A 388 -7.51 11.14 -4.46
C ARG A 388 -7.26 9.66 -4.77
N VAL A 389 -6.15 9.06 -4.31
CA VAL A 389 -5.89 7.61 -4.47
C VAL A 389 -7.05 6.73 -4.04
N ILE A 390 -7.87 7.21 -3.09
CA ILE A 390 -9.07 6.51 -2.61
C ILE A 390 -10.07 6.19 -3.73
N ASP A 391 -10.18 7.04 -4.76
CA ASP A 391 -11.07 6.80 -5.90
C ASP A 391 -10.75 5.47 -6.58
N ASP A 392 -9.47 5.26 -6.90
CA ASP A 392 -9.00 4.10 -7.65
C ASP A 392 -8.94 2.84 -6.76
N LEU A 393 -8.75 3.03 -5.46
CA LEU A 393 -8.82 1.96 -4.46
C LEU A 393 -10.24 1.39 -4.34
N LEU A 394 -11.25 2.26 -4.18
CA LEU A 394 -12.64 1.86 -4.04
C LEU A 394 -13.19 1.30 -5.35
N ASP A 395 -12.97 2.00 -6.46
CA ASP A 395 -13.53 1.64 -7.76
C ASP A 395 -12.95 0.32 -8.26
N GLY A 396 -11.62 0.16 -8.24
CA GLY A 396 -10.98 -1.09 -8.67
C GLY A 396 -11.38 -2.29 -7.81
N MET A 397 -11.55 -2.09 -6.50
CA MET A 397 -12.03 -3.13 -5.59
C MET A 397 -13.48 -3.52 -5.88
N ALA A 398 -14.37 -2.55 -6.09
CA ALA A 398 -15.78 -2.81 -6.44
C ALA A 398 -15.90 -3.59 -7.76
N TYR A 399 -15.12 -3.22 -8.79
CA TYR A 399 -15.07 -3.95 -10.05
C TYR A 399 -14.60 -5.40 -9.88
N TYR A 400 -13.53 -5.61 -9.12
CA TYR A 400 -13.01 -6.95 -8.87
C TYR A 400 -14.05 -7.87 -8.21
N LEU A 401 -14.74 -7.37 -7.19
CA LEU A 401 -15.75 -8.12 -6.46
C LEU A 401 -16.94 -8.45 -7.38
N ALA A 402 -17.43 -7.45 -8.09
CA ALA A 402 -18.60 -7.60 -8.94
C ALA A 402 -18.35 -8.54 -10.14
N GLU A 403 -17.16 -8.49 -10.78
CA GLU A 403 -16.76 -9.43 -11.84
C GLU A 403 -16.73 -10.91 -11.35
N ARG A 404 -16.58 -11.12 -10.05
CA ARG A 404 -16.50 -12.46 -9.44
C ARG A 404 -17.78 -12.89 -8.73
N GLY A 405 -18.83 -12.05 -8.76
CA GLY A 405 -20.06 -12.29 -8.02
C GLY A 405 -19.85 -12.32 -6.50
N ILE A 406 -18.81 -11.67 -5.99
CA ILE A 406 -18.56 -11.54 -4.55
C ILE A 406 -19.36 -10.33 -4.06
N SER A 407 -20.23 -10.55 -3.08
CA SER A 407 -21.16 -9.51 -2.62
C SER A 407 -20.55 -8.59 -1.56
N ARG A 408 -19.67 -9.10 -0.69
CA ARG A 408 -19.11 -8.34 0.43
C ARG A 408 -17.60 -8.49 0.54
N ILE A 409 -16.89 -7.39 0.81
CA ILE A 409 -15.43 -7.43 0.98
C ILE A 409 -14.98 -8.26 2.19
N SER A 410 -15.82 -8.30 3.23
CA SER A 410 -15.58 -9.10 4.44
C SER A 410 -15.43 -10.60 4.16
N ASP A 411 -16.03 -11.11 3.08
CA ASP A 411 -15.98 -12.53 2.72
C ASP A 411 -14.59 -12.95 2.22
N LEU A 412 -13.73 -11.98 1.90
CA LEU A 412 -12.37 -12.22 1.42
C LEU A 412 -11.31 -12.14 2.51
N VAL A 413 -11.67 -11.70 3.72
CA VAL A 413 -10.73 -11.55 4.84
C VAL A 413 -10.14 -12.92 5.17
N GLY A 414 -8.83 -13.07 4.99
CA GLY A 414 -8.11 -14.31 5.27
C GLY A 414 -8.34 -15.42 4.25
N ALA A 415 -9.02 -15.19 3.12
CA ALA A 415 -9.34 -16.26 2.17
C ALA A 415 -8.13 -16.95 1.52
N SER A 416 -6.91 -16.40 1.71
CA SER A 416 -5.65 -16.97 1.23
C SER A 416 -4.70 -17.43 2.34
N THR A 417 -5.03 -17.32 3.63
CA THR A 417 -4.12 -17.68 4.72
C THR A 417 -3.70 -19.14 4.67
N ASP A 418 -4.65 -20.04 4.40
CA ASP A 418 -4.41 -21.50 4.35
C ASP A 418 -3.59 -21.93 3.13
N ASN A 419 -3.47 -21.07 2.11
CA ASN A 419 -2.66 -21.35 0.92
C ASN A 419 -1.16 -21.12 1.16
N ILE A 420 -0.79 -20.51 2.29
CA ILE A 420 0.61 -20.35 2.68
C ILE A 420 0.96 -21.52 3.61
N VAL A 421 1.52 -22.57 3.04
CA VAL A 421 1.89 -23.79 3.78
C VAL A 421 3.36 -23.79 4.19
N SER A 422 3.77 -24.73 5.06
CA SER A 422 5.18 -24.90 5.39
C SER A 422 5.97 -25.37 4.16
N GLY A 423 7.29 -25.12 4.17
CA GLY A 423 8.16 -25.49 3.04
C GLY A 423 8.20 -26.99 2.71
N ASN A 424 7.78 -27.85 3.66
CA ASN A 424 7.71 -29.30 3.51
C ASN A 424 6.41 -29.78 2.85
N GLU A 425 5.34 -28.97 2.89
CA GLU A 425 4.05 -29.28 2.28
C GLU A 425 3.98 -28.89 0.80
N LEU A 426 4.94 -28.08 0.33
CA LEU A 426 5.02 -27.70 -1.07
C LEU A 426 5.38 -28.91 -1.95
N GLU A 427 4.60 -29.09 -3.02
CA GLU A 427 4.84 -30.09 -4.06
C GLU A 427 6.16 -29.81 -4.80
N ARG A 428 7.02 -30.83 -4.95
CA ARG A 428 8.40 -30.73 -5.47
C ARG A 428 8.76 -31.78 -6.52
N ASP A 429 7.85 -32.70 -6.83
CA ASP A 429 8.05 -33.81 -7.76
C ASP A 429 7.70 -33.46 -9.21
N THR A 430 7.20 -32.24 -9.46
CA THR A 430 6.83 -31.80 -10.80
C THR A 430 7.41 -30.45 -11.20
N ILE A 431 7.67 -30.30 -12.50
CA ILE A 431 8.16 -29.06 -13.12
C ILE A 431 7.04 -28.42 -13.92
N LEU A 432 6.92 -27.10 -13.79
CA LEU A 432 6.12 -26.26 -14.68
C LEU A 432 7.08 -25.44 -15.55
N PHE A 433 7.02 -25.63 -16.87
CA PHE A 433 7.97 -24.98 -17.80
C PHE A 433 7.52 -23.57 -18.22
N PRO A 434 8.46 -22.65 -18.50
CA PRO A 434 8.15 -21.38 -19.14
C PRO A 434 7.68 -21.58 -20.58
N LYS A 435 6.71 -20.78 -21.03
CA LYS A 435 6.19 -20.78 -22.40
C LYS A 435 6.53 -19.45 -23.09
N PHE A 436 7.33 -19.49 -24.14
CA PHE A 436 7.72 -18.28 -24.87
C PHE A 436 6.69 -17.95 -25.96
N HIS A 437 6.21 -16.71 -25.96
CA HIS A 437 5.25 -16.17 -26.93
C HIS A 437 6.01 -15.37 -27.98
N LYS A 438 6.06 -15.86 -29.22
CA LYS A 438 6.88 -15.28 -30.29
C LYS A 438 6.36 -13.91 -30.74
N ASP A 439 5.05 -13.76 -30.75
CA ASP A 439 4.31 -12.54 -31.07
C ASP A 439 4.55 -11.39 -30.09
N LEU A 440 4.80 -11.69 -28.82
CA LEU A 440 5.11 -10.69 -27.79
C LEU A 440 6.62 -10.45 -27.60
N CYS A 441 7.46 -11.35 -28.10
CA CYS A 441 8.88 -11.30 -27.85
C CYS A 441 9.56 -10.17 -28.65
N ILE A 442 10.04 -9.15 -27.95
CA ILE A 442 10.83 -8.05 -28.53
C ILE A 442 12.30 -8.42 -28.79
N GLY A 443 12.65 -9.70 -28.63
CA GLY A 443 13.97 -10.24 -28.92
C GLY A 443 15.12 -9.64 -28.11
N CYS A 444 14.92 -9.18 -26.88
CA CYS A 444 15.95 -8.49 -26.09
C CYS A 444 17.06 -9.42 -25.55
N GLY A 445 16.79 -10.71 -25.37
CA GLY A 445 17.75 -11.69 -24.83
C GLY A 445 17.94 -11.68 -23.30
N ARG A 446 17.21 -10.85 -22.54
CA ARG A 446 17.32 -10.81 -21.06
C ARG A 446 17.05 -12.15 -20.40
N CYS A 447 16.06 -12.89 -20.88
CA CYS A 447 15.74 -14.24 -20.41
C CYS A 447 16.91 -15.22 -20.58
N TYR A 448 17.66 -15.11 -21.68
CA TYR A 448 18.88 -15.89 -21.90
C TYR A 448 19.95 -15.52 -20.87
N ILE A 449 20.28 -14.23 -20.73
CA ILE A 449 21.29 -13.76 -19.76
C ILE A 449 20.97 -14.25 -18.35
N SER A 450 19.74 -14.03 -17.88
CA SER A 450 19.34 -14.45 -16.54
C SER A 450 19.36 -15.96 -16.34
N CYS A 451 19.05 -16.76 -17.36
CA CYS A 451 19.14 -18.21 -17.27
C CYS A 451 20.59 -18.70 -17.36
N TYR A 452 21.43 -18.03 -18.15
CA TYR A 452 22.81 -18.41 -18.38
C TYR A 452 23.69 -18.07 -17.17
N ASP A 453 23.58 -16.84 -16.64
CA ASP A 453 24.45 -16.36 -15.55
C ASP A 453 23.85 -16.56 -14.15
N GLY A 454 22.52 -16.61 -14.05
CA GLY A 454 21.80 -16.71 -12.76
C GLY A 454 20.87 -17.92 -12.65
N GLY A 455 21.01 -18.91 -13.54
CA GLY A 455 20.12 -20.06 -13.60
C GLY A 455 20.83 -21.34 -14.05
N HIS A 456 20.24 -22.02 -15.03
CA HIS A 456 20.58 -23.41 -15.40
C HIS A 456 21.04 -23.57 -16.86
N GLN A 457 21.43 -22.47 -17.52
CA GLN A 457 21.93 -22.46 -18.91
C GLN A 457 20.98 -23.21 -19.86
N ALA A 458 19.68 -23.11 -19.58
CA ALA A 458 18.61 -23.87 -20.23
C ALA A 458 17.95 -23.10 -21.38
N ILE A 459 18.45 -21.92 -21.71
CA ILE A 459 17.99 -21.11 -22.84
C ILE A 459 19.18 -20.92 -23.76
N GLN A 460 18.99 -21.20 -25.04
CA GLN A 460 19.90 -20.80 -26.12
C GLN A 460 19.32 -19.57 -26.80
N PHE A 461 20.13 -18.55 -27.07
CA PHE A 461 19.67 -17.36 -27.77
C PHE A 461 20.15 -17.36 -29.21
N ASP A 462 19.22 -17.47 -30.14
CA ASP A 462 19.51 -17.36 -31.56
C ASP A 462 19.78 -15.90 -31.90
N GLN A 463 21.04 -15.55 -32.19
CA GLN A 463 21.43 -14.16 -32.43
C GLN A 463 20.84 -13.59 -33.73
N ASN A 464 20.65 -14.44 -34.74
CA ASN A 464 20.10 -14.03 -36.04
C ASN A 464 18.60 -13.82 -35.94
N ALA A 465 17.87 -14.79 -35.37
CA ALA A 465 16.42 -14.69 -35.18
C ALA A 465 16.03 -13.82 -33.98
N ARG A 466 17.01 -13.43 -33.14
CA ARG A 466 16.81 -12.71 -31.87
C ARG A 466 15.78 -13.39 -30.95
N TYR A 467 15.77 -14.72 -30.91
CA TYR A 467 14.73 -15.48 -30.22
C TYR A 467 15.30 -16.53 -29.26
N PRO A 468 14.80 -16.63 -28.01
CA PRO A 468 15.21 -17.67 -27.07
C PRO A 468 14.62 -19.03 -27.44
N LYS A 469 15.43 -20.08 -27.38
CA LYS A 469 15.05 -21.49 -27.52
C LYS A 469 15.31 -22.20 -26.20
N LEU A 470 14.27 -22.79 -25.62
CA LEU A 470 14.35 -23.52 -24.34
C LEU A 470 14.91 -24.93 -24.58
N ASP A 471 15.97 -25.28 -23.86
CA ASP A 471 16.42 -26.66 -23.67
C ASP A 471 15.67 -27.27 -22.48
N GLY A 472 14.60 -28.00 -22.78
CA GLY A 472 13.75 -28.65 -21.78
C GLY A 472 14.49 -29.67 -20.90
N LYS A 473 15.64 -30.19 -21.32
CA LYS A 473 16.43 -31.14 -20.51
C LYS A 473 17.19 -30.45 -19.38
N LYS A 474 17.50 -29.17 -19.53
CA LYS A 474 18.24 -28.37 -18.53
C LYS A 474 17.32 -27.50 -17.69
N CYS A 475 16.13 -27.18 -18.18
CA CYS A 475 15.24 -26.27 -17.50
C CYS A 475 14.61 -26.94 -16.27
N VAL A 476 14.74 -26.30 -15.11
CA VAL A 476 14.15 -26.77 -13.84
C VAL A 476 12.85 -26.03 -13.46
N GLY A 477 12.32 -25.17 -14.34
CA GLY A 477 11.10 -24.43 -14.08
C GLY A 477 11.19 -23.32 -13.02
N CYS A 478 12.38 -22.76 -12.76
CA CYS A 478 12.54 -21.68 -11.76
C CYS A 478 11.82 -20.36 -12.12
N HIS A 479 11.39 -20.21 -13.38
CA HIS A 479 10.70 -19.03 -13.91
C HIS A 479 11.41 -17.67 -13.80
N LEU A 480 12.70 -17.62 -13.42
CA LEU A 480 13.48 -16.37 -13.41
C LEU A 480 13.41 -15.64 -14.77
N CYS A 481 13.51 -16.39 -15.87
CA CYS A 481 13.39 -15.85 -17.23
C CYS A 481 12.07 -15.09 -17.47
N ARG A 482 10.97 -15.55 -16.89
CA ARG A 482 9.66 -14.90 -16.95
C ARG A 482 9.66 -13.59 -16.15
N LEU A 483 10.18 -13.61 -14.92
CA LEU A 483 10.21 -12.44 -14.03
C LEU A 483 11.07 -11.29 -14.56
N VAL A 484 12.11 -11.57 -15.35
CA VAL A 484 12.97 -10.55 -15.95
C VAL A 484 12.52 -10.11 -17.35
N CYS A 485 11.47 -10.73 -17.90
CA CYS A 485 10.99 -10.40 -19.25
C CYS A 485 10.29 -9.05 -19.21
N PRO A 486 10.78 -8.02 -19.91
CA PRO A 486 10.11 -6.73 -19.89
C PRO A 486 8.75 -6.82 -20.58
N ALA A 487 8.63 -7.49 -21.72
CA ALA A 487 7.42 -7.49 -22.54
C ALA A 487 6.35 -8.52 -22.12
N ASP A 488 6.45 -9.13 -20.93
CA ASP A 488 5.57 -10.22 -20.48
C ASP A 488 5.42 -11.38 -21.48
N ALA A 489 6.42 -11.57 -22.36
CA ALA A 489 6.39 -12.52 -23.48
C ALA A 489 6.64 -13.98 -23.08
N ILE A 490 6.69 -14.27 -21.78
CA ILE A 490 6.98 -15.60 -21.25
C ILE A 490 5.88 -15.97 -20.25
N GLY A 491 4.96 -16.82 -20.70
CA GLY A 491 3.92 -17.41 -19.89
C GLY A 491 4.38 -18.70 -19.19
N VAL A 492 3.39 -19.46 -18.77
CA VAL A 492 3.55 -20.74 -18.07
C VAL A 492 2.78 -21.79 -18.86
N VAL A 493 3.37 -22.98 -19.05
CA VAL A 493 2.62 -24.09 -19.70
C VAL A 493 1.46 -24.54 -18.81
N LYS A 494 0.43 -25.18 -19.38
CA LYS A 494 -0.77 -25.58 -18.61
C LYS A 494 -0.57 -26.81 -17.72
N LYS A 495 0.42 -27.66 -18.04
CA LYS A 495 0.58 -28.98 -17.43
C LYS A 495 1.96 -29.10 -16.76
N ARG A 496 1.95 -29.54 -15.50
CA ARG A 496 3.13 -29.96 -14.75
C ARG A 496 3.67 -31.29 -15.30
N ILE A 497 4.98 -31.45 -15.36
CA ILE A 497 5.66 -32.66 -15.82
C ILE A 497 6.34 -33.34 -14.64
N SER A 498 6.11 -34.64 -14.44
CA SER A 498 6.77 -35.44 -13.41
C SER A 498 8.29 -35.45 -13.63
N ILE A 499 9.05 -35.31 -12.53
CA ILE A 499 10.51 -35.50 -12.50
C ILE A 499 10.85 -36.99 -12.31
N LYS A 500 9.90 -37.78 -11.81
CA LYS A 500 9.97 -39.24 -11.67
C LYS A 500 9.64 -39.95 -12.97
#